data_AF-A0A378VYF9-F1
#
_entry.id   AF-A0A378VYF9-F1
#
_cell.length_a   1.000
_cell.length_b   1.000
_cell.length_c   1.000
_cell.angle_alpha   90.00
_cell.angle_beta   90.00
_cell.angle_gamma   90.00
#
_symmetry.space_group_name_H-M   'P 1'
#
loop_
_entity.id
_entity.type
_entity.pdbx_description
1 polymer ?
#
loop_
_entity_poly.entity_id
_entity_poly.type
_entity_poly.pdbx_seq_one_letter_code
_entity_poly.pdbx_strand_id
1 'polypeptide(L)'
;MVGSWKNEGDLTEKAQNLRRHLDLTAVLLTRSEEGMTLFSEGEPIYQPTRAQEVYDVSGAGDTVIAGMGLGLAAGCTMPEAMYLANTAAGVVVAKLGTAVCSLQSWLKHWTGNKSFRRHDHPMPSETLKQRKPNMTIIVTGAAGFIGSNIVKALNQRGITDIVAVDNLTKGEKFKNLAECEIAHYLDKHEFIRQVREHILPYQTSKPFSIKARVPIR
;
A
#
# COMPACT_ATOMS: atom_id res chain seq x y z
N MET A 1 18.56 1.02 -5.94
CA MET A 1 19.71 0.74 -5.06
C MET A 1 20.71 1.87 -5.21
N VAL A 2 21.19 2.45 -4.11
CA VAL A 2 22.11 3.62 -4.11
C VAL A 2 23.59 3.20 -4.32
N GLY A 3 23.85 1.93 -4.65
CA GLY A 3 25.19 1.34 -4.72
C GLY A 3 25.76 1.01 -3.34
N SER A 4 27.03 0.60 -3.26
CA SER A 4 27.74 0.44 -1.99
C SER A 4 28.22 1.80 -1.46
N TRP A 5 28.31 1.97 -0.13
CA TRP A 5 28.81 3.20 0.51
C TRP A 5 29.79 2.85 1.64
N LYS A 6 30.64 3.81 2.00
CA LYS A 6 31.73 3.61 2.98
C LYS A 6 31.38 4.04 4.39
N ASN A 7 30.51 5.04 4.54
CA ASN A 7 30.07 5.61 5.81
C ASN A 7 28.76 6.41 5.63
N GLU A 8 28.20 6.94 6.72
CA GLU A 8 26.95 7.72 6.70
C GLU A 8 27.04 9.01 5.89
N GLY A 9 28.21 9.65 5.86
CA GLY A 9 28.44 10.85 5.06
C GLY A 9 28.32 10.55 3.56
N ASP A 10 29.01 9.51 3.11
CA ASP A 10 28.96 9.01 1.72
C ASP A 10 27.54 8.57 1.32
N LEU A 11 26.83 7.87 2.21
CA LEU A 11 25.43 7.49 1.97
C LEU A 11 24.53 8.73 1.81
N THR A 12 24.67 9.71 2.71
CA THR A 12 23.90 10.95 2.69
C THR A 12 24.15 11.73 1.41
N GLU A 13 25.42 11.87 1.02
CA GLU A 13 25.81 12.55 -0.22
C GLU A 13 25.18 11.86 -1.44
N LYS A 14 25.29 10.53 -1.54
CA LYS A 14 24.69 9.77 -2.65
C LYS A 14 23.18 9.88 -2.71
N ALA A 15 22.50 9.79 -1.56
CA ALA A 15 21.04 9.91 -1.50
C ALA A 15 20.58 11.31 -1.90
N GLN A 16 21.27 12.36 -1.44
CA GLN A 16 20.97 13.75 -1.82
C GLN A 16 21.29 14.05 -3.28
N ASN A 17 22.39 13.52 -3.81
CA ASN A 17 22.73 13.64 -5.24
C ASN A 17 21.69 12.95 -6.12
N LEU A 18 21.24 11.75 -5.74
CA LEU A 18 20.14 11.06 -6.43
C LEU A 18 18.85 11.88 -6.38
N ARG A 19 18.50 12.43 -5.20
CA ARG A 19 17.31 13.26 -5.02
C ARG A 19 17.34 14.48 -5.96
N ARG A 20 18.45 15.22 -6.00
CA ARG A 20 18.59 16.42 -6.84
C ARG A 20 18.65 16.08 -8.33
N HIS A 21 19.39 15.02 -8.71
CA HIS A 21 19.55 14.63 -10.11
C HIS A 21 18.23 14.18 -10.75
N LEU A 22 17.35 13.56 -9.96
CA LEU A 22 16.03 13.11 -10.40
C LEU A 22 14.89 14.09 -10.06
N ASP A 23 15.22 15.29 -9.56
CA ASP A 23 14.27 16.31 -9.11
C ASP A 23 13.17 15.78 -8.17
N LEU A 24 13.57 14.98 -7.17
CA LEU A 24 12.67 14.38 -6.21
C LEU A 24 12.48 15.28 -4.98
N THR A 25 11.25 15.40 -4.50
CA THR A 25 10.95 16.08 -3.22
C THR A 25 11.65 15.39 -2.04
N ALA A 26 11.66 14.06 -2.02
CA ALA A 26 12.30 13.29 -0.97
C ALA A 26 12.71 11.89 -1.46
N VAL A 27 13.65 11.27 -0.74
CA VAL A 27 14.05 9.87 -0.88
C VAL A 27 13.91 9.21 0.49
N LEU A 28 13.05 8.19 0.59
CA LEU A 28 12.98 7.32 1.76
C LEU A 28 13.83 6.08 1.51
N LEU A 29 14.86 5.88 2.33
CA LEU A 29 15.74 4.73 2.31
C LEU A 29 15.38 3.76 3.45
N THR A 30 14.97 2.54 3.12
CA THR A 30 14.83 1.45 4.08
C THR A 30 16.18 0.76 4.29
N ARG A 31 16.59 0.59 5.55
CA ARG A 31 17.92 0.12 5.98
C ARG A 31 17.83 -1.16 6.82
N SER A 32 16.88 -2.05 6.51
CA SER A 32 16.69 -3.32 7.22
C SER A 32 16.59 -3.12 8.75
N GLU A 33 17.45 -3.79 9.54
CA GLU A 33 17.53 -3.70 11.00
C GLU A 33 17.89 -2.30 11.51
N GLU A 34 18.55 -1.48 10.69
CA GLU A 34 18.86 -0.10 11.05
C GLU A 34 17.63 0.82 10.90
N GLY A 35 16.52 0.34 10.33
CA GLY A 35 15.27 1.10 10.21
C GLY A 35 15.18 1.88 8.89
N MET A 36 14.99 3.19 8.96
CA MET A 36 14.76 4.05 7.79
C MET A 36 15.44 5.41 7.90
N THR A 37 15.76 6.01 6.76
CA THR A 37 16.23 7.39 6.67
C THR A 37 15.48 8.14 5.58
N LEU A 38 14.88 9.27 5.93
CA LEU A 38 14.21 10.17 5.00
C LEU A 38 15.16 11.32 4.64
N PHE A 39 15.52 11.41 3.37
CA PHE A 39 16.29 12.51 2.80
C PHE A 39 15.34 13.49 2.12
N SER A 40 15.37 14.76 2.53
CA SER A 40 14.62 15.86 1.92
C SER A 40 15.57 17.03 1.66
N GLU A 41 15.07 18.24 1.44
CA GLU A 41 15.93 19.42 1.28
C GLU A 41 16.71 19.77 2.55
N GLY A 42 16.13 19.49 3.73
CA GLY A 42 16.78 19.69 5.02
C GLY A 42 17.62 18.50 5.49
N GLU A 43 17.90 18.50 6.79
CA GLU A 43 18.65 17.43 7.45
C GLU A 43 17.97 16.05 7.30
N PRO A 44 18.74 14.97 7.08
CA PRO A 44 18.20 13.62 7.04
C PRO A 44 17.51 13.25 8.35
N ILE A 45 16.33 12.65 8.25
CA ILE A 45 15.57 12.18 9.42
C ILE A 45 15.74 10.67 9.52
N TYR A 46 16.42 10.23 10.56
CA TYR A 46 16.61 8.81 10.88
C TYR A 46 15.51 8.30 11.82
N GLN A 47 15.01 7.10 11.55
CA GLN A 47 14.19 6.34 12.48
C GLN A 47 14.73 4.91 12.62
N PRO A 48 15.03 4.45 13.84
CA PRO A 48 15.45 3.07 14.07
C PRO A 48 14.30 2.10 13.77
N THR A 49 14.62 0.84 13.50
CA THR A 49 13.58 -0.18 13.30
C THR A 49 12.65 -0.26 14.51
N ARG A 50 11.37 -0.53 14.24
CA ARG A 50 10.39 -0.86 15.29
C ARG A 50 10.07 -2.35 15.38
N ALA A 51 10.77 -3.18 14.61
CA ALA A 51 10.67 -4.62 14.76
C ALA A 51 11.30 -5.03 16.09
N GLN A 52 10.51 -5.68 16.96
CA GLN A 52 11.05 -6.31 18.17
C GLN A 52 11.55 -7.73 17.88
N GLU A 53 10.86 -8.42 16.97
CA GLU A 53 11.22 -9.75 16.48
C GLU A 53 11.17 -9.72 14.95
N VAL A 54 12.14 -10.36 14.31
CA VAL A 54 12.21 -10.51 12.86
C VAL A 54 12.17 -11.99 12.54
N TYR A 55 11.11 -12.42 11.87
CA TYR A 55 10.88 -13.79 11.45
C TYR A 55 11.00 -13.94 9.93
N ASP A 56 10.34 -13.07 9.16
CA ASP A 56 10.39 -13.05 7.70
C ASP A 56 10.28 -11.62 7.19
N VAL A 57 11.23 -11.16 6.37
CA VAL A 57 11.25 -9.78 5.85
C VAL A 57 10.39 -9.59 4.60
N SER A 58 9.74 -10.66 4.12
CA SER A 58 8.88 -10.64 2.95
C SER A 58 7.71 -9.65 3.10
N GLY A 59 7.59 -8.70 2.18
CA GLY A 59 6.50 -7.70 2.18
C GLY A 59 6.71 -6.49 3.09
N ALA A 60 7.87 -6.36 3.76
CA ALA A 60 8.18 -5.19 4.57
C ALA A 60 8.18 -3.89 3.73
N GLY A 61 8.86 -3.89 2.57
CA GLY A 61 8.91 -2.74 1.67
C GLY A 61 7.54 -2.32 1.14
N ASP A 62 6.68 -3.29 0.81
CA ASP A 62 5.32 -2.99 0.37
C ASP A 62 4.46 -2.39 1.51
N THR A 63 4.66 -2.89 2.73
CA THR A 63 4.01 -2.33 3.93
C THR A 63 4.48 -0.89 4.18
N VAL A 64 5.76 -0.61 3.94
CA VAL A 64 6.32 0.74 4.07
C VAL A 64 5.67 1.69 3.06
N ILE A 65 5.63 1.34 1.77
CA ILE A 65 5.05 2.24 0.77
C ILE A 65 3.55 2.44 0.97
N ALA A 66 2.81 1.39 1.37
CA ALA A 66 1.39 1.49 1.70
C ALA A 66 1.15 2.39 2.92
N GLY A 67 1.96 2.22 3.98
CA GLY A 67 1.89 3.05 5.18
C GLY A 67 2.22 4.52 4.92
N MET A 68 3.25 4.78 4.10
CA MET A 68 3.61 6.13 3.64
C MET A 68 2.45 6.77 2.87
N GLY A 69 1.92 6.06 1.86
CA GLY A 69 0.83 6.55 1.03
C GLY A 69 -0.43 6.86 1.83
N LEU A 70 -0.80 5.96 2.76
CA LEU A 70 -1.97 6.18 3.62
C LEU A 70 -1.77 7.37 4.57
N GLY A 71 -0.60 7.49 5.20
CA GLY A 71 -0.30 8.61 6.09
C GLY A 71 -0.37 9.95 5.37
N LEU A 72 0.30 10.06 4.21
CA LEU A 72 0.28 11.27 3.39
C LEU A 72 -1.15 11.61 2.91
N ALA A 73 -1.92 10.61 2.46
CA ALA A 73 -3.32 10.81 2.06
C ALA A 73 -4.23 11.25 3.22
N ALA A 74 -3.89 10.88 4.46
CA ALA A 74 -4.56 11.33 5.68
C ALA A 74 -4.07 12.71 6.17
N GLY A 75 -3.19 13.38 5.42
CA GLY A 75 -2.66 14.70 5.78
C GLY A 75 -1.49 14.69 6.77
N CYS A 76 -0.86 13.54 6.99
CA CYS A 76 0.36 13.45 7.80
C CYS A 76 1.55 14.07 7.05
N THR A 77 2.51 14.62 7.79
CA THR A 77 3.82 14.97 7.26
C THR A 77 4.61 13.72 6.85
N MET A 78 5.63 13.85 5.99
CA MET A 78 6.48 12.71 5.62
C MET A 78 7.15 12.01 6.82
N PRO A 79 7.67 12.71 7.84
CA PRO A 79 8.24 12.05 9.03
C PRO A 79 7.19 11.28 9.85
N GLU A 80 5.96 11.80 9.95
CA GLU A 80 4.85 11.10 10.60
C GLU A 80 4.44 9.87 9.79
N ALA A 81 4.28 10.00 8.47
CA ALA A 81 3.97 8.87 7.60
C ALA A 81 5.06 7.78 7.66
N MET A 82 6.33 8.19 7.72
CA MET A 82 7.47 7.27 7.91
C MET A 82 7.38 6.53 9.23
N TYR A 83 6.97 7.22 10.30
CA TYR A 83 6.73 6.59 11.60
C TYR A 83 5.63 5.53 11.51
N LEU A 84 4.50 5.85 10.89
CA LEU A 84 3.38 4.91 10.73
C LEU A 84 3.84 3.67 9.95
N ALA A 85 4.54 3.90 8.83
CA ALA A 85 5.09 2.89 7.94
C ALA A 85 6.10 1.97 8.64
N ASN A 86 7.02 2.53 9.42
CA ASN A 86 8.03 1.78 10.18
C ASN A 86 7.40 0.91 11.27
N THR A 87 6.38 1.44 11.95
CA THR A 87 5.61 0.65 12.93
C THR A 87 4.87 -0.50 12.24
N ALA A 88 4.25 -0.25 11.09
CA ALA A 88 3.56 -1.29 10.32
C ALA A 88 4.52 -2.36 9.79
N ALA A 89 5.69 -1.95 9.29
CA ALA A 89 6.76 -2.84 8.85
C ALA A 89 7.23 -3.75 9.99
N GLY A 90 7.45 -3.20 11.19
CA GLY A 90 7.82 -3.98 12.38
C GLY A 90 6.82 -5.08 12.74
N VAL A 91 5.53 -4.84 12.51
CA VAL A 91 4.47 -5.85 12.76
C VAL A 91 4.48 -6.97 11.71
N VAL A 92 4.72 -6.64 10.44
CA VAL A 92 4.68 -7.66 9.38
C VAL A 92 5.92 -8.54 9.40
N VAL A 93 7.09 -8.00 9.74
CA VAL A 93 8.32 -8.80 9.76
C VAL A 93 8.36 -9.84 10.88
N ALA A 94 7.51 -9.68 11.90
CA ALA A 94 7.34 -10.65 12.98
C ALA A 94 6.41 -11.83 12.60
N LYS A 95 5.95 -11.93 11.34
CA LYS A 95 5.01 -12.94 10.87
C LYS A 95 5.60 -13.66 9.65
N LEU A 96 5.20 -14.93 9.45
CA LEU A 96 5.64 -15.70 8.29
C LEU A 96 4.96 -15.22 6.99
N GLY A 97 5.75 -15.14 5.93
CA GLY A 97 5.29 -14.78 4.59
C GLY A 97 4.93 -13.30 4.47
N THR A 98 4.25 -12.97 3.39
CA THR A 98 3.84 -11.60 3.09
C THR A 98 2.61 -11.21 3.92
N ALA A 99 2.83 -11.02 5.22
CA ALA A 99 1.76 -10.79 6.18
C ALA A 99 1.20 -9.37 6.12
N VAL A 100 -0.01 -9.18 6.68
CA VAL A 100 -0.69 -7.88 6.73
C VAL A 100 -0.61 -7.28 8.12
N CYS A 101 -0.36 -5.97 8.18
CA CYS A 101 -0.55 -5.17 9.38
C CYS A 101 -2.00 -4.68 9.45
N SER A 102 -2.80 -5.26 10.36
CA SER A 102 -4.15 -4.75 10.63
C SER A 102 -4.07 -3.52 11.55
N LEU A 103 -5.10 -2.68 11.52
CA LEU A 103 -5.19 -1.52 12.43
C LEU A 103 -5.07 -1.95 13.91
N GLN A 104 -5.69 -3.08 14.28
CA GLN A 104 -5.61 -3.59 15.65
C GLN A 104 -4.19 -4.02 16.03
N SER A 105 -3.49 -4.75 15.15
CA SER A 105 -2.09 -5.13 15.40
C SER A 105 -1.18 -3.91 15.45
N TRP A 106 -1.42 -2.93 14.59
CA TRP A 106 -0.68 -1.68 14.56
C TRP A 106 -0.86 -0.89 15.86
N LEU A 107 -2.10 -0.73 16.33
CA LEU A 107 -2.42 0.00 17.56
C LEU A 107 -1.75 -0.59 18.82
N LYS A 108 -1.53 -1.92 18.86
CA LYS A 108 -0.79 -2.56 19.97
C LYS A 108 0.67 -2.11 20.05
N HIS A 109 1.28 -1.76 18.92
CA HIS A 109 2.68 -1.34 18.82
C HIS A 109 2.81 0.18 18.75
N TRP A 110 1.68 0.90 18.65
CA TRP A 110 1.65 2.34 18.68
C TRP A 110 1.88 2.84 20.10
N THR A 111 3.05 3.43 20.33
CA THR A 111 3.42 4.00 21.64
C THR A 111 2.98 5.45 21.85
N GLY A 112 2.23 6.03 20.90
CA GLY A 112 1.80 7.43 20.95
C GLY A 112 2.96 8.40 20.71
N ASN A 113 2.97 9.06 19.54
CA ASN A 113 3.87 10.20 19.34
C ASN A 113 3.11 11.51 19.61
N LYS A 114 3.50 12.27 20.64
CA LYS A 114 2.87 13.56 21.00
C LYS A 114 3.00 14.62 19.90
N SER A 115 3.90 14.41 18.93
CA SER A 115 4.08 15.30 17.79
C SER A 115 3.07 15.09 16.67
N PHE A 116 2.22 14.06 16.73
CA PHE A 116 1.16 13.81 15.76
C PHE A 116 0.10 14.90 15.92
N ARG A 117 0.34 16.05 15.29
CA ARG A 117 -0.66 17.12 15.27
C ARG A 117 -1.77 16.60 14.38
N ARG A 118 -3.00 16.54 14.91
CA ARG A 118 -4.18 16.55 14.04
C ARG A 118 -4.07 17.83 13.22
N HIS A 119 -3.56 17.72 12.00
CA HIS A 119 -3.99 18.67 10.98
C HIS A 119 -5.50 18.47 10.85
N ASP A 120 -6.27 19.55 10.79
CA ASP A 120 -7.74 19.59 10.78
C ASP A 120 -8.36 18.95 9.52
N HIS A 121 -7.67 17.99 8.89
CA HIS A 121 -8.21 17.18 7.82
C HIS A 121 -9.15 16.12 8.43
N PRO A 122 -10.43 16.08 8.02
CA PRO A 122 -11.35 15.05 8.50
C PRO A 122 -10.76 13.67 8.16
N MET A 123 -10.73 12.79 9.16
CA MET A 123 -10.37 11.39 8.98
C MET A 123 -11.26 10.81 7.86
N PRO A 124 -10.72 9.97 6.94
CA PRO A 124 -11.51 9.37 5.86
C PRO A 124 -12.73 8.55 6.33
N SER A 125 -12.82 8.27 7.63
CA SER A 125 -13.95 7.58 8.25
C SER A 125 -15.29 8.34 8.10
N GLU A 126 -15.28 9.66 7.88
CA GLU A 126 -16.51 10.42 7.57
C GLU A 126 -16.89 10.31 6.08
N THR A 127 -15.92 10.31 5.17
CA THR A 127 -16.13 10.14 3.73
C THR A 127 -16.58 8.71 3.38
N LEU A 128 -16.13 7.70 4.12
CA LEU A 128 -16.48 6.29 3.88
C LEU A 128 -17.88 5.89 4.36
N LYS A 129 -18.55 6.72 5.19
CA LYS A 129 -19.92 6.45 5.67
C LYS A 129 -20.98 6.68 4.58
N GLN A 130 -20.62 7.31 3.46
CA GLN A 130 -21.53 7.59 2.35
C GLN A 130 -21.30 6.64 1.16
N ARG A 131 -21.32 5.32 1.38
CA ARG A 131 -21.30 4.38 0.26
C ARG A 131 -22.63 4.48 -0.49
N LYS A 132 -22.60 4.95 -1.73
CA LYS A 132 -23.76 4.89 -2.63
C LYS A 132 -24.17 3.42 -2.81
N PRO A 133 -25.47 3.08 -2.74
CA PRO A 133 -25.91 1.74 -3.10
C PRO A 133 -25.46 1.42 -4.54
N ASN A 134 -24.93 0.21 -4.76
CA ASN A 134 -24.40 -0.30 -6.04
C ASN A 134 -23.05 0.28 -6.51
N MET A 135 -22.18 0.72 -5.59
CA MET A 135 -20.82 1.11 -5.95
C MET A 135 -19.90 -0.11 -6.17
N THR A 136 -19.51 -0.33 -7.42
CA THR A 136 -18.46 -1.28 -7.83
C THR A 136 -17.07 -0.69 -7.58
N ILE A 137 -16.16 -1.49 -7.01
CA ILE A 137 -14.78 -1.07 -6.73
C ILE A 137 -13.84 -1.73 -7.73
N ILE A 138 -13.06 -0.93 -8.45
CA ILE A 138 -12.00 -1.43 -9.34
C ILE A 138 -10.68 -1.41 -8.58
N VAL A 139 -10.01 -2.55 -8.48
CA VAL A 139 -8.67 -2.66 -7.90
C VAL A 139 -7.69 -3.00 -9.01
N THR A 140 -6.82 -2.05 -9.36
CA THR A 140 -5.74 -2.27 -10.34
C THR A 140 -4.49 -2.83 -9.68
N GLY A 141 -3.78 -3.73 -10.34
CA GLY A 141 -2.69 -4.48 -9.70
C GLY A 141 -3.21 -5.44 -8.63
N ALA A 142 -4.43 -5.94 -8.79
CA ALA A 142 -5.15 -6.72 -7.78
C ALA A 142 -4.46 -8.02 -7.37
N ALA A 143 -3.73 -8.69 -8.26
CA ALA A 143 -2.97 -9.90 -7.96
C ALA A 143 -1.59 -9.59 -7.36
N GLY A 144 -1.16 -8.32 -7.42
CA GLY A 144 -0.02 -7.81 -6.67
C GLY A 144 -0.25 -7.81 -5.16
N PHE A 145 0.82 -7.61 -4.40
CA PHE A 145 0.75 -7.67 -2.94
C PHE A 145 -0.19 -6.62 -2.32
N ILE A 146 -0.01 -5.34 -2.69
CA ILE A 146 -0.88 -4.26 -2.20
C ILE A 146 -2.33 -4.48 -2.65
N GLY A 147 -2.54 -4.75 -3.94
CA GLY A 147 -3.87 -4.95 -4.51
C GLY A 147 -4.63 -6.10 -3.85
N SER A 148 -3.99 -7.25 -3.67
CA SER A 148 -4.63 -8.42 -3.07
C SER A 148 -5.01 -8.18 -1.60
N ASN A 149 -4.19 -7.45 -0.85
CA ASN A 149 -4.53 -7.08 0.52
C ASN A 149 -5.66 -6.05 0.61
N ILE A 150 -5.78 -5.14 -0.36
CA ILE A 150 -6.96 -4.27 -0.51
C ILE A 150 -8.21 -5.13 -0.74
N VAL A 151 -8.15 -6.10 -1.66
CA VAL A 151 -9.27 -7.01 -1.94
C VAL A 151 -9.67 -7.80 -0.68
N LYS A 152 -8.71 -8.43 0.02
CA LYS A 152 -8.96 -9.15 1.28
C LYS A 152 -9.62 -8.27 2.33
N ALA A 153 -9.12 -7.05 2.50
CA ALA A 153 -9.67 -6.10 3.47
C ALA A 153 -11.08 -5.59 3.08
N LEU A 154 -11.41 -5.57 1.79
CA LEU A 154 -12.76 -5.28 1.32
C LEU A 154 -13.69 -6.48 1.61
N ASN A 155 -13.25 -7.71 1.34
CA ASN A 155 -14.03 -8.93 1.64
C ASN A 155 -14.32 -9.08 3.13
N GLN A 156 -13.35 -8.80 4.01
CA GLN A 156 -13.55 -8.79 5.47
C GLN A 156 -14.61 -7.77 5.93
N ARG A 157 -14.90 -6.75 5.12
CA ARG A 157 -15.97 -5.75 5.35
C ARG A 157 -17.28 -6.11 4.64
N GLY A 158 -17.40 -7.32 4.09
CA GLY A 158 -18.56 -7.77 3.33
C GLY A 158 -18.68 -7.15 1.93
N ILE A 159 -17.61 -6.54 1.43
CA ILE A 159 -17.59 -5.93 0.08
C ILE A 159 -17.01 -6.95 -0.89
N THR A 160 -17.85 -7.40 -1.83
CA THR A 160 -17.50 -8.42 -2.83
C THR A 160 -17.74 -7.96 -4.28
N ASP A 161 -18.43 -6.82 -4.46
CA ASP A 161 -18.61 -6.17 -5.78
C ASP A 161 -17.32 -5.45 -6.22
N ILE A 162 -16.32 -6.27 -6.55
CA ILE A 162 -14.95 -5.87 -6.85
C ILE A 162 -14.56 -6.38 -8.24
N VAL A 163 -14.04 -5.48 -9.08
CA VAL A 163 -13.39 -5.83 -10.34
C VAL A 163 -11.87 -5.79 -10.13
N ALA A 164 -11.25 -6.96 -10.12
CA ALA A 164 -9.80 -7.11 -10.04
C ALA A 164 -9.17 -6.94 -11.43
N VAL A 165 -8.28 -5.96 -11.60
CA VAL A 165 -7.55 -5.72 -12.84
C VAL A 165 -6.08 -6.05 -12.63
N ASP A 166 -5.51 -6.99 -13.39
CA ASP A 166 -4.07 -7.30 -13.34
C ASP A 166 -3.56 -7.88 -14.69
N ASN A 167 -2.26 -8.16 -14.75
CA ASN A 167 -1.60 -8.89 -15.83
C ASN A 167 -1.27 -10.31 -15.37
N LEU A 168 -2.01 -11.29 -15.87
CA LEU A 168 -1.88 -12.70 -15.48
C LEU A 168 -1.08 -13.57 -16.44
N THR A 169 -0.23 -12.96 -17.28
CA THR A 169 0.71 -13.72 -18.12
C THR A 169 1.69 -14.61 -17.32
N LYS A 170 1.72 -14.53 -15.98
CA LYS A 170 2.43 -15.45 -15.07
C LYS A 170 1.45 -16.03 -14.03
N GLY A 171 1.17 -17.33 -14.11
CA GLY A 171 0.17 -18.03 -13.28
C GLY A 171 0.43 -18.00 -11.77
N GLU A 172 1.65 -17.69 -11.31
CA GLU A 172 1.99 -17.62 -9.88
C GLU A 172 1.26 -16.49 -9.13
N LYS A 173 0.88 -15.41 -9.82
CA LYS A 173 0.22 -14.26 -9.20
C LYS A 173 -1.22 -14.54 -8.74
N PHE A 174 -1.85 -15.60 -9.28
CA PHE A 174 -3.21 -15.97 -8.93
C PHE A 174 -3.35 -16.42 -7.46
N LYS A 175 -2.26 -16.92 -6.87
CA LYS A 175 -2.23 -17.39 -5.47
C LYS A 175 -2.65 -16.31 -4.48
N ASN A 176 -2.31 -15.04 -4.75
CA ASN A 176 -2.62 -13.93 -3.84
C ASN A 176 -4.12 -13.59 -3.78
N LEU A 177 -4.87 -13.93 -4.83
CA LEU A 177 -6.31 -13.71 -4.95
C LEU A 177 -7.14 -14.99 -4.79
N ALA A 178 -6.51 -16.15 -4.65
CA ALA A 178 -7.20 -17.45 -4.62
C ALA A 178 -8.25 -17.55 -3.50
N GLU A 179 -8.00 -16.90 -2.37
CA GLU A 179 -8.89 -16.86 -1.21
C GLU A 179 -9.81 -15.62 -1.18
N CYS A 180 -9.82 -14.81 -2.25
CA CYS A 180 -10.60 -13.58 -2.31
C CYS A 180 -11.93 -13.79 -3.05
N GLU A 181 -12.97 -13.10 -2.59
CA GLU A 181 -14.26 -13.01 -3.27
C GLU A 181 -14.32 -11.74 -4.13
N ILE A 182 -14.28 -11.91 -5.44
CA ILE A 182 -14.38 -10.82 -6.42
C ILE A 182 -15.58 -11.03 -7.35
N ALA A 183 -16.20 -9.94 -7.80
CA ALA A 183 -17.30 -10.00 -8.75
C ALA A 183 -16.80 -10.23 -10.18
N HIS A 184 -15.63 -9.68 -10.52
CA HIS A 184 -15.04 -9.89 -11.83
C HIS A 184 -13.51 -9.77 -11.82
N TYR A 185 -12.90 -10.35 -12.85
CA TYR A 185 -11.48 -10.21 -13.15
C TYR A 185 -11.32 -9.69 -14.58
N LEU A 186 -10.42 -8.73 -14.81
CA LEU A 186 -10.15 -8.14 -16.12
C LEU A 186 -8.65 -8.05 -16.39
N ASP A 187 -8.20 -8.47 -17.57
CA ASP A 187 -6.81 -8.30 -17.98
C ASP A 187 -6.47 -6.81 -18.16
N LYS A 188 -5.26 -6.39 -17.77
CA LYS A 188 -4.84 -4.99 -17.85
C LYS A 188 -4.96 -4.40 -19.26
N HIS A 189 -4.71 -5.17 -20.32
CA HIS A 189 -4.75 -4.66 -21.69
C HIS A 189 -6.19 -4.44 -22.12
N GLU A 190 -7.06 -5.37 -21.74
CA GLU A 190 -8.49 -5.27 -21.99
C GLU A 190 -9.12 -4.13 -21.19
N PHE A 191 -8.73 -3.96 -19.92
CA PHE A 191 -9.16 -2.81 -19.12
C PHE A 191 -8.73 -1.48 -19.74
N ILE A 192 -7.46 -1.35 -20.14
CA ILE A 192 -6.96 -0.14 -20.81
C ILE A 192 -7.73 0.12 -22.11
N ARG A 193 -7.99 -0.93 -22.90
CA ARG A 193 -8.77 -0.84 -24.13
C ARG A 193 -10.18 -0.34 -23.84
N GLN A 194 -10.89 -0.94 -22.89
CA GLN A 194 -12.25 -0.57 -22.52
C GLN A 194 -12.32 0.86 -21.94
N VAL A 195 -11.34 1.31 -21.15
CA VAL A 195 -11.30 2.70 -20.67
C VAL A 195 -11.07 3.67 -21.84
N ARG A 196 -10.13 3.37 -22.74
CA ARG A 196 -9.85 4.21 -23.91
C ARG A 196 -11.03 4.31 -24.86
N GLU A 197 -11.73 3.21 -25.07
CA GLU A 197 -12.93 3.13 -25.92
C GLU A 197 -14.22 3.55 -25.20
N HIS A 198 -14.13 3.97 -23.92
CA HIS A 198 -15.27 4.41 -23.10
C HIS A 198 -16.35 3.34 -22.92
N ILE A 199 -15.92 2.09 -22.81
CA ILE A 199 -16.75 0.89 -22.64
C ILE A 199 -17.04 0.62 -21.15
N LEU A 200 -16.29 1.21 -20.20
CA LEU A 200 -16.50 0.99 -18.75
C LEU A 200 -16.59 2.26 -17.85
N PRO A 201 -17.66 2.38 -17.03
CA PRO A 201 -19.00 1.81 -17.24
C PRO A 201 -19.91 2.89 -17.84
N TYR A 202 -20.29 2.78 -19.11
CA TYR A 202 -21.21 3.76 -19.70
C TYR A 202 -22.46 3.11 -20.32
N GLN A 203 -23.35 2.66 -19.44
CA GLN A 203 -24.81 2.92 -19.53
C GLN A 203 -25.37 3.11 -18.12
N THR A 204 -25.92 4.30 -17.85
CA THR A 204 -26.30 4.82 -16.52
C THR A 204 -27.65 4.34 -15.98
N SER A 205 -28.28 3.32 -16.58
CA SER A 205 -29.71 3.01 -16.32
C SER A 205 -30.04 1.54 -15.99
N LYS A 206 -29.08 0.61 -15.94
CA LYS A 206 -29.34 -0.76 -15.47
C LYS A 206 -28.23 -1.28 -14.55
N PRO A 207 -28.57 -1.91 -13.41
CA PRO A 207 -27.59 -2.57 -12.55
C PRO A 207 -26.93 -3.70 -13.33
N PHE A 208 -25.59 -3.67 -13.36
CA PHE A 208 -24.78 -4.68 -13.99
C PHE A 208 -24.72 -5.91 -13.08
N SER A 209 -25.08 -7.08 -13.61
CA SER A 209 -24.97 -8.35 -12.90
C SER A 209 -24.10 -9.27 -13.73
N ILE A 210 -22.80 -9.33 -13.44
CA ILE A 210 -21.94 -10.39 -13.96
C ILE A 210 -22.22 -11.65 -13.13
N LYS A 211 -23.16 -12.48 -13.59
CA LYS A 211 -23.26 -13.87 -13.14
C LYS A 211 -22.21 -14.72 -13.85
N ALA A 212 -20.97 -14.58 -13.44
CA ALA A 212 -19.93 -15.57 -13.72
C ALA A 212 -19.08 -15.69 -12.46
N ARG A 213 -19.55 -16.50 -11.50
CA ARG A 213 -18.65 -17.06 -10.50
C ARG A 213 -17.60 -17.84 -11.28
N VAL A 214 -16.35 -17.41 -11.23
CA VAL A 214 -15.23 -18.26 -11.65
C VAL A 214 -15.03 -19.25 -10.52
N PRO A 215 -15.35 -20.55 -10.69
CA PRO A 215 -14.94 -21.55 -9.72
C PRO A 215 -13.45 -21.78 -9.94
N ILE A 216 -12.63 -21.24 -9.06
CA ILE A 216 -11.21 -21.58 -9.01
C ILE A 216 -11.14 -22.88 -8.21
N ARG A 217 -11.07 -24.02 -8.91
CA ARG A 217 -10.67 -25.31 -8.33
C ARG A 217 -9.18 -25.50 -8.51
#